data_AF-A0A6N8Z3S2-F1
#
_entry.id   AF-A0A6N8Z3S2-F1
#
_cell.length_a   1.000
_cell.length_b   1.000
_cell.length_c   1.000
_cell.angle_alpha   90.00
_cell.angle_beta   90.00
_cell.angle_gamma   90.00
#
_symmetry.space_group_name_H-M   'P 1'
#
loop_
_entity.id
_entity.type
_entity.pdbx_description
1 polymer ?
#
loop_
_entity_poly.entity_id
_entity_poly.type
_entity_poly.pdbx_seq_one_letter_code
_entity_poly.pdbx_strand_id
1 'polypeptide(L)'
;MFRRPRPEEVEERPVFTKGERIGGAIAHGTPLLVGLPLVLITPLVGGDPFMALLPCPIVAYVISRSFRRKQSVWGSFQAMQAALVQMILIVLAFVFIHMSGSLVPQFEAAAFVLTFLLFLYTMWGAWDTAWGYDFRYIFISNFVDRITAANLRRQEARDQRRETSNRLDPPPRFRS
;
A
#
# COMPACT_ATOMS: atom_id res chain seq x y z
N MET A 1 24.88 30.21 -7.56
CA MET A 1 25.21 30.36 -6.12
C MET A 1 24.32 29.39 -5.35
N PHE A 2 24.82 28.19 -5.02
CA PHE A 2 24.04 27.18 -4.29
C PHE A 2 24.01 27.56 -2.82
N ARG A 3 22.84 27.95 -2.31
CA ARG A 3 22.60 28.14 -0.88
C ARG A 3 22.75 26.77 -0.22
N ARG A 4 23.82 26.57 0.56
CA ARG A 4 23.90 25.39 1.44
C ARG A 4 22.74 25.51 2.44
N PRO A 5 21.89 24.49 2.59
CA PRO A 5 20.86 24.50 3.60
C PRO A 5 21.50 24.63 4.98
N ARG A 6 20.85 25.36 5.88
CA ARG A 6 21.35 25.55 7.26
C ARG A 6 21.33 24.19 7.99
N PRO A 7 22.19 23.95 8.99
CA PRO A 7 22.17 22.72 9.79
C PRO A 7 20.80 22.44 10.44
N GLU A 8 19.99 23.49 10.65
CA GLU A 8 18.63 23.43 11.19
C GLU A 8 17.56 23.09 10.13
N GLU A 9 17.90 23.14 8.83
CA GLU A 9 17.08 22.64 7.71
C GLU A 9 17.36 21.15 7.42
N VAL A 10 18.20 20.49 8.22
CA VAL A 10 18.28 19.02 8.26
C VAL A 10 17.01 18.53 8.94
N GLU A 11 15.93 18.53 8.15
CA GLU A 11 14.67 17.81 8.34
C GLU A 11 14.60 17.12 9.71
N GLU A 12 13.87 17.73 10.65
CA GLU A 12 13.16 16.94 11.65
C GLU A 12 12.24 16.02 10.85
N ARG A 13 12.76 14.84 10.47
CA ARG A 13 12.00 13.83 9.76
C ARG A 13 10.75 13.62 10.60
N PRO A 14 9.53 13.75 10.04
CA PRO A 14 8.34 13.42 10.79
C PRO A 14 8.55 12.01 11.34
N VAL A 15 8.64 11.90 12.67
CA VAL A 15 8.96 10.63 13.32
C VAL A 15 7.70 9.77 13.21
N PHE A 16 7.53 9.11 12.07
CA PHE A 16 6.43 8.18 11.86
C PHE A 16 6.53 7.09 12.92
N THR A 17 5.38 6.71 13.47
CA THR A 17 5.37 5.73 14.56
C THR A 17 5.94 4.40 14.05
N LYS A 18 6.58 3.64 14.94
CA LYS A 18 7.08 2.29 14.60
C LYS A 18 5.99 1.41 13.99
N GLY A 19 4.74 1.56 14.45
CA GLY A 19 3.59 0.85 13.92
C GLY A 19 3.25 1.24 12.47
N GLU A 20 3.31 2.52 12.13
CA GLU A 20 3.11 2.98 10.74
C GLU A 20 4.22 2.46 9.83
N ARG A 21 5.48 2.56 10.28
CA ARG A 21 6.64 2.10 9.50
C ARG A 21 6.56 0.61 9.19
N ILE A 22 6.31 -0.20 10.22
CA ILE A 22 6.20 -1.66 10.06
C ILE A 22 4.96 -2.01 9.23
N GLY A 23 3.80 -1.41 9.50
CA GLY A 23 2.60 -1.74 8.74
C GLY A 23 2.69 -1.31 7.27
N GLY A 24 3.31 -0.18 6.98
CA GLY A 24 3.62 0.24 5.61
C GLY A 24 4.62 -0.72 4.94
N ALA A 25 5.71 -1.07 5.62
CA ALA A 25 6.68 -2.05 5.13
C ALA A 25 6.03 -3.42 4.83
N ILE A 26 5.15 -3.90 5.71
CA ILE A 26 4.38 -5.13 5.49
C ILE A 26 3.46 -4.99 4.28
N ALA A 27 2.75 -3.85 4.14
CA ALA A 27 1.88 -3.62 3.00
C ALA A 27 2.64 -3.71 1.68
N HIS A 28 3.83 -3.10 1.57
CA HIS A 28 4.70 -3.25 0.40
C HIS A 28 5.30 -4.65 0.26
N GLY A 29 5.64 -5.29 1.38
CA GLY A 29 6.22 -6.63 1.47
C GLY A 29 5.25 -7.77 1.20
N THR A 30 3.94 -7.50 1.11
CA THR A 30 2.91 -8.54 0.93
C THR A 30 3.16 -9.51 -0.24
N PRO A 31 3.66 -9.09 -1.42
CA PRO A 31 3.99 -10.01 -2.51
C PRO A 31 5.06 -11.02 -2.11
N LEU A 32 6.02 -10.64 -1.26
CA LEU A 32 7.05 -11.55 -0.76
C LEU A 32 6.55 -12.40 0.41
N LEU A 33 5.80 -11.80 1.35
CA LEU A 33 5.38 -12.45 2.60
C LEU A 33 4.17 -13.37 2.42
N VAL A 34 3.30 -13.07 1.46
CA VAL A 34 2.04 -13.79 1.21
C VAL A 34 2.05 -14.34 -0.21
N GLY A 35 2.28 -13.49 -1.21
CA GLY A 35 2.20 -13.87 -2.61
C GLY A 35 3.14 -15.02 -2.98
N LEU A 36 4.43 -14.87 -2.72
CA LEU A 36 5.45 -15.86 -3.08
C LEU A 36 5.22 -17.22 -2.39
N PRO A 37 5.01 -17.30 -1.05
CA PRO A 37 4.66 -18.55 -0.40
C PRO A 37 3.43 -19.23 -1.01
N LEU A 38 2.36 -18.46 -1.29
CA LEU A 38 1.16 -19.01 -1.90
C LEU A 38 1.43 -19.50 -3.34
N VAL A 39 2.17 -18.74 -4.15
CA VAL A 39 2.53 -19.14 -5.53
C VAL A 39 3.30 -20.47 -5.53
N LEU A 40 4.13 -20.73 -4.52
CA LEU A 40 4.88 -21.99 -4.40
C LEU A 40 4.00 -23.17 -3.95
N ILE A 41 2.98 -22.92 -3.13
CA ILE A 41 2.12 -23.97 -2.55
C ILE A 41 0.92 -24.29 -3.44
N THR A 42 0.32 -23.29 -4.08
CA THR A 42 -0.92 -23.44 -4.87
C THR A 42 -0.83 -24.51 -5.97
N PRO A 43 0.28 -24.64 -6.73
CA PRO A 43 0.45 -25.74 -7.68
C PRO A 43 0.47 -27.13 -7.04
N LEU A 44 0.99 -27.26 -5.81
CA LEU A 44 1.07 -28.55 -5.09
C LEU A 44 -0.31 -29.09 -4.71
N VAL A 45 -1.31 -28.21 -4.62
CA VAL A 45 -2.70 -28.56 -4.31
C VAL A 45 -3.62 -28.49 -5.54
N GLY A 46 -3.04 -28.40 -6.74
CA GLY A 46 -3.79 -28.38 -8.01
C GLY A 46 -4.51 -27.07 -8.33
N GLY A 47 -4.13 -25.96 -7.68
CA GLY A 47 -4.69 -24.64 -7.94
C GLY A 47 -3.90 -23.85 -8.99
N ASP A 48 -4.52 -22.78 -9.51
CA ASP A 48 -3.86 -21.83 -10.40
C ASP A 48 -2.93 -20.87 -9.60
N PRO A 49 -1.60 -20.90 -9.83
CA PRO A 49 -0.65 -20.03 -9.11
C PRO A 49 -0.90 -18.53 -9.31
N PHE A 50 -1.62 -18.10 -10.34
CA PHE A 50 -2.03 -16.69 -10.45
C PHE A 50 -2.95 -16.26 -9.30
N MET A 51 -3.88 -17.13 -8.90
CA MET A 51 -4.86 -16.82 -7.83
C MET A 51 -4.18 -16.59 -6.48
N ALA A 52 -2.98 -17.12 -6.29
CA ALA A 52 -2.15 -16.92 -5.10
C ALA A 52 -1.73 -15.46 -4.88
N LEU A 53 -1.74 -14.62 -5.93
CA LEU A 53 -1.35 -13.21 -5.83
C LEU A 53 -2.51 -12.29 -5.39
N LEU A 54 -3.77 -12.72 -5.57
CA LEU A 54 -4.96 -11.93 -5.24
C LEU A 54 -5.03 -11.43 -3.78
N PRO A 55 -4.59 -12.20 -2.77
CA PRO A 55 -4.58 -11.71 -1.39
C PRO A 55 -3.68 -10.50 -1.16
N CYS A 56 -2.65 -10.28 -1.98
CA CYS A 56 -1.65 -9.21 -1.77
C CYS A 56 -2.29 -7.81 -1.68
N PRO A 57 -2.95 -7.30 -2.74
CA PRO A 57 -3.56 -5.98 -2.70
C PRO A 57 -4.68 -5.87 -1.66
N ILE A 58 -5.36 -6.97 -1.34
CA ILE A 58 -6.41 -7.01 -0.32
C ILE A 58 -5.80 -6.74 1.06
N VAL A 59 -4.72 -7.45 1.42
CA VAL A 59 -4.03 -7.26 2.70
C VAL A 59 -3.47 -5.83 2.79
N ALA A 60 -2.81 -5.34 1.74
CA ALA A 60 -2.31 -3.97 1.69
C ALA A 60 -3.44 -2.93 1.85
N TYR A 61 -4.58 -3.13 1.18
CA TYR A 61 -5.76 -2.28 1.32
C TYR A 61 -6.37 -2.32 2.73
N VAL A 62 -6.44 -3.49 3.36
CA VAL A 62 -6.93 -3.65 4.74
C VAL A 62 -6.02 -2.90 5.72
N ILE A 63 -4.70 -3.00 5.54
CA ILE A 63 -3.71 -2.23 6.32
C ILE A 63 -3.97 -0.73 6.13
N SER A 64 -4.11 -0.27 4.89
CA SER A 64 -4.43 1.13 4.57
C SER A 64 -5.72 1.60 5.25
N ARG A 65 -6.78 0.78 5.23
CA ARG A 65 -8.04 1.06 5.93
C ARG A 65 -7.84 1.13 7.45
N SER A 66 -6.98 0.30 8.02
CA SER A 66 -6.68 0.32 9.46
C SER A 66 -5.99 1.63 9.87
N PHE A 67 -5.09 2.16 9.04
CA PHE A 67 -4.42 3.44 9.29
C PHE A 67 -5.37 4.62 9.15
N ARG A 68 -6.28 4.60 8.17
CA ARG A 68 -7.34 5.63 8.07
C ARG A 68 -8.20 5.69 9.32
N ARG A 69 -8.58 4.54 9.89
CA ARG A 69 -9.34 4.50 11.16
C ARG A 69 -8.60 5.16 12.32
N LYS A 70 -7.27 5.17 12.27
CA LYS A 70 -6.39 5.81 13.26
C LYS A 70 -5.97 7.24 12.87
N GLN A 71 -6.55 7.80 11.80
CA GLN A 71 -6.19 9.10 11.24
C GLN A 71 -4.69 9.23 10.87
N SER A 72 -4.03 8.10 10.57
CA SER A 72 -2.64 8.07 10.10
C SER A 72 -2.61 8.29 8.59
N VAL A 73 -2.26 9.53 8.19
CA VAL A 73 -2.22 9.95 6.78
C VAL A 73 -1.12 9.20 6.03
N TRP A 74 0.10 9.23 6.58
CA TRP A 74 1.27 8.64 5.96
C TRP A 74 1.17 7.11 5.85
N GLY A 75 0.80 6.42 6.94
CA GLY A 75 0.61 4.97 6.91
C GLY A 75 -0.50 4.54 5.94
N SER A 76 -1.62 5.27 5.90
CA SER A 76 -2.69 5.01 4.93
C SER A 76 -2.20 5.18 3.50
N PHE A 77 -1.42 6.22 3.23
CA PHE A 77 -0.86 6.54 1.91
C PHE A 77 0.08 5.43 1.42
N GLN A 78 1.10 5.07 2.22
CA GLN A 78 2.07 4.01 1.88
C GLN A 78 1.36 2.68 1.58
N ALA A 79 0.46 2.26 2.46
CA ALA A 79 -0.28 1.01 2.27
C ALA A 79 -1.24 1.05 1.06
N MET A 80 -1.80 2.22 0.72
CA MET A 80 -2.65 2.38 -0.46
C MET A 80 -1.82 2.33 -1.75
N GLN A 81 -0.62 2.93 -1.75
CA GLN A 81 0.32 2.82 -2.87
C GLN A 81 0.69 1.37 -3.13
N ALA A 82 1.05 0.63 -2.07
CA ALA A 82 1.36 -0.79 -2.17
C ALA A 82 0.20 -1.58 -2.78
N ALA A 83 -1.04 -1.35 -2.33
CA ALA A 83 -2.21 -2.03 -2.88
C ALA A 83 -2.39 -1.78 -4.38
N LEU A 84 -2.25 -0.54 -4.85
CA LEU A 84 -2.37 -0.21 -6.28
C LEU A 84 -1.25 -0.81 -7.11
N VAL A 85 0.00 -0.76 -6.64
CA VAL A 85 1.11 -1.36 -7.37
C VAL A 85 0.98 -2.88 -7.44
N GLN A 86 0.46 -3.50 -6.39
CA GLN A 86 0.19 -4.94 -6.39
C GLN A 86 -0.94 -5.32 -7.35
N MET A 87 -1.95 -4.47 -7.54
CA MET A 87 -2.95 -4.67 -8.61
C MET A 87 -2.29 -4.67 -9.99
N ILE A 88 -1.35 -3.75 -10.25
CA ILE A 88 -0.59 -3.71 -11.51
C ILE A 88 0.26 -4.97 -11.66
N LEU A 89 0.95 -5.39 -10.59
CA LEU A 89 1.75 -6.61 -10.56
C LEU A 89 0.89 -7.84 -10.89
N ILE A 90 -0.32 -7.94 -10.35
CA ILE A 90 -1.27 -9.01 -10.66
C ILE A 90 -1.64 -8.99 -12.14
N VAL A 91 -1.97 -7.84 -12.72
CA VAL A 91 -2.30 -7.74 -14.15
C VAL A 91 -1.13 -8.21 -15.02
N LEU A 92 0.10 -7.80 -14.68
CA LEU A 92 1.29 -8.24 -15.41
C LEU A 92 1.55 -9.74 -15.24
N ALA A 93 1.38 -10.27 -14.03
CA ALA A 93 1.53 -11.70 -13.75
C ALA A 93 0.46 -12.54 -14.46
N PHE A 94 -0.78 -12.05 -14.57
CA PHE A 94 -1.85 -12.69 -15.35
C PHE A 94 -1.45 -12.81 -16.82
N VAL A 95 -1.00 -11.71 -17.42
CA VAL A 95 -0.53 -11.71 -18.82
C VAL A 95 0.61 -12.69 -19.00
N PHE A 96 1.58 -12.70 -18.07
CA PHE A 96 2.71 -13.61 -18.14
C PHE A 96 2.30 -15.09 -18.02
N ILE A 97 1.43 -15.45 -17.08
CA ILE A 97 1.05 -16.85 -16.81
C ILE A 97 0.07 -17.38 -17.86
N HIS A 98 -0.94 -16.60 -18.25
CA HIS A 98 -2.05 -17.08 -19.09
C HIS A 98 -1.89 -16.74 -20.57
N MET A 99 -1.01 -15.80 -20.93
CA MET A 99 -0.75 -15.45 -22.33
C MET A 99 0.64 -15.89 -22.82
N SER A 100 1.44 -16.56 -21.97
CA SER A 100 2.69 -17.20 -22.40
C SER A 100 2.44 -18.23 -23.51
N GLY A 101 3.27 -18.21 -24.54
CA GLY A 101 3.16 -19.03 -25.74
C GLY A 101 2.26 -18.44 -26.83
N SER A 102 1.52 -17.37 -26.53
CA SER A 102 0.68 -16.65 -27.51
C SER A 102 1.25 -15.29 -27.91
N LEU A 103 2.28 -14.82 -27.20
CA LEU A 103 2.94 -13.55 -27.45
C LEU A 103 4.24 -13.76 -28.24
N VAL A 104 4.72 -12.71 -28.90
CA VAL A 104 6.04 -12.74 -29.54
C VAL A 104 7.09 -12.85 -28.42
N PRO A 105 8.14 -13.70 -28.52
CA PRO A 105 9.07 -13.96 -27.41
C PRO A 105 9.70 -12.72 -26.75
N GLN A 106 9.93 -11.65 -27.52
CA GLN A 106 10.44 -10.39 -26.98
C GLN A 106 9.46 -9.72 -26.01
N PHE A 107 8.14 -9.82 -26.27
CA PHE A 107 7.12 -9.29 -25.36
C PHE A 107 7.01 -10.10 -24.09
N GLU A 108 7.16 -11.42 -24.15
CA GLU A 108 7.17 -12.28 -22.95
C GLU A 108 8.36 -11.95 -22.05
N ALA A 109 9.55 -11.84 -22.64
CA ALA A 109 10.76 -11.44 -21.92
C ALA A 109 10.60 -10.04 -21.31
N ALA A 110 10.05 -9.08 -22.06
CA ALA A 110 9.78 -7.74 -21.56
C ALA A 110 8.77 -7.74 -20.40
N ALA A 111 7.68 -8.51 -20.50
CA ALA A 111 6.67 -8.63 -19.46
C ALA A 111 7.25 -9.26 -18.18
N PHE A 112 8.08 -10.29 -18.32
CA PHE A 112 8.80 -10.91 -17.20
C PHE A 112 9.71 -9.90 -16.51
N VAL A 113 10.59 -9.23 -17.27
CA VAL A 113 11.53 -8.24 -16.75
C VAL A 113 10.78 -7.10 -16.06
N LEU A 114 9.71 -6.59 -16.68
CA LEU A 114 8.90 -5.53 -16.10
C LEU A 114 8.24 -5.95 -14.79
N THR A 115 7.67 -7.15 -14.73
CA THR A 115 7.07 -7.71 -13.51
C THR A 115 8.10 -7.88 -12.41
N PHE A 116 9.28 -8.41 -12.74
CA PHE A 116 10.37 -8.61 -11.81
C PHE A 116 10.94 -7.29 -11.27
N LEU A 117 11.18 -6.31 -12.15
CA LEU A 117 11.63 -4.97 -11.74
C LEU A 117 10.58 -4.27 -10.88
N LEU A 118 9.29 -4.39 -11.21
CA LEU A 118 8.22 -3.83 -10.39
C LEU A 118 8.18 -4.49 -9.01
N PHE A 119 8.33 -5.82 -8.94
CA PHE A 119 8.45 -6.55 -7.67
C PHE A 119 9.63 -6.05 -6.84
N LEU A 120 10.83 -5.93 -7.43
CA LEU A 120 11.98 -5.36 -6.72
C LEU A 120 11.74 -3.93 -6.26
N TYR A 121 11.07 -3.12 -7.07
CA TYR A 121 10.71 -1.76 -6.69
C TYR A 121 9.71 -1.73 -5.53
N THR A 122 8.78 -2.70 -5.44
CA THR A 122 7.94 -2.86 -4.23
C THR A 122 8.75 -3.25 -3.00
N MET A 123 9.78 -4.09 -3.14
CA MET A 123 10.65 -4.49 -2.02
C MET A 123 11.52 -3.33 -1.56
N TRP A 124 12.01 -2.52 -2.49
CA TRP A 124 12.67 -1.26 -2.17
C TRP A 124 11.74 -0.33 -1.38
N GLY A 125 10.48 -0.20 -1.82
CA GLY A 125 9.47 0.54 -1.07
C GLY A 125 9.27 0.00 0.35
N ALA A 126 9.20 -1.32 0.52
CA ALA A 126 9.09 -1.93 1.86
C ALA A 126 10.26 -1.56 2.78
N TRP A 127 11.46 -1.56 2.24
CA TRP A 127 12.70 -1.22 2.94
C TRP A 127 12.74 0.27 3.34
N ASP A 128 12.43 1.16 2.41
CA ASP A 128 12.35 2.61 2.66
C ASP A 128 11.30 2.93 3.73
N THR A 129 10.09 2.36 3.61
CA THR A 129 9.02 2.56 4.59
C THR A 129 9.39 1.99 5.96
N ALA A 130 10.14 0.87 6.03
CA ALA A 130 10.60 0.30 7.28
C ALA A 130 11.52 1.26 8.06
N TRP A 131 12.31 2.09 7.36
CA TRP A 131 13.12 3.15 7.98
C TRP A 131 12.41 4.49 8.14
N GLY A 132 11.17 4.59 7.67
CA GLY A 132 10.37 5.81 7.77
C GLY A 132 10.74 6.85 6.71
N TYR A 133 11.32 6.42 5.59
CA TYR A 133 11.43 7.28 4.40
C TYR A 133 10.06 7.38 3.74
N ASP A 134 9.74 8.59 3.23
CA ASP A 134 8.52 8.80 2.45
C ASP A 134 8.70 8.26 1.03
N PHE A 135 8.49 6.96 0.88
CA PHE A 135 8.61 6.30 -0.40
C PHE A 135 7.47 6.73 -1.34
N ARG A 136 7.82 7.06 -2.59
CA ARG A 136 6.87 7.55 -3.59
C ARG A 136 7.14 6.89 -4.93
N TYR A 137 6.21 6.04 -5.39
CA TYR A 137 6.24 5.53 -6.76
C TYR A 137 6.11 6.67 -7.78
N ILE A 138 7.04 6.73 -8.73
CA ILE A 138 7.20 7.83 -9.71
C ILE A 138 5.90 8.20 -10.44
N PHE A 139 5.04 7.23 -10.75
CA PHE A 139 3.83 7.48 -11.56
C PHE A 139 2.51 7.52 -10.78
N ILE A 140 2.45 6.93 -9.58
CA ILE A 140 1.19 6.66 -8.87
C ILE A 140 1.00 7.59 -7.66
N SER A 141 2.08 8.17 -7.13
CA SER A 141 2.05 8.90 -5.86
C SER A 141 1.05 10.04 -5.84
N ASN A 142 1.06 10.92 -6.85
CA ASN A 142 0.16 12.08 -6.91
C ASN A 142 -1.33 11.69 -6.94
N PHE A 143 -1.66 10.56 -7.56
CA PHE A 143 -3.03 10.05 -7.60
C PHE A 143 -3.45 9.49 -6.23
N VAL A 144 -2.57 8.72 -5.59
CA VAL A 144 -2.83 8.13 -4.27
C VAL A 144 -2.92 9.18 -3.18
N ASP A 145 -2.10 10.23 -3.26
CA ASP A 145 -2.14 11.39 -2.35
C ASP A 145 -3.54 12.02 -2.37
N ARG A 146 -4.07 12.29 -3.57
CA ARG A 146 -5.41 12.86 -3.74
C ARG A 146 -6.51 11.97 -3.17
N ILE A 147 -6.46 10.66 -3.43
CA ILE A 147 -7.44 9.70 -2.91
C ILE A 147 -7.36 9.60 -1.39
N THR A 148 -6.15 9.54 -0.84
CA THR A 148 -5.93 9.38 0.60
C THR A 148 -6.41 10.61 1.34
N ALA A 149 -6.04 11.81 0.88
CA ALA A 149 -6.51 13.07 1.44
C ALA A 149 -8.03 13.23 1.37
N ALA A 150 -8.65 12.90 0.24
CA ALA A 150 -10.11 12.98 0.09
C ALA A 150 -10.84 12.02 1.04
N ASN A 151 -10.31 10.82 1.25
CA ASN A 151 -10.92 9.83 2.14
C ASN A 151 -10.82 10.21 3.62
N LEU A 152 -9.69 10.78 4.04
CA LEU A 152 -9.51 11.25 5.41
C LEU A 152 -10.44 12.41 5.74
N ARG A 153 -10.55 13.41 4.85
CA ARG A 153 -11.52 14.53 5.02
C ARG A 153 -12.96 14.04 5.18
N ARG A 154 -13.36 13.01 4.43
CA ARG A 154 -14.69 12.39 4.55
C ARG A 154 -14.88 11.71 5.91
N GLN A 155 -13.82 11.16 6.47
CA GLN A 155 -13.86 10.52 7.78
C GLN A 155 -13.94 11.56 8.90
N GLU A 156 -13.11 12.60 8.86
CA GLU A 156 -13.16 13.75 9.78
C GLU A 156 -14.56 14.38 9.80
N ALA A 157 -15.17 14.60 8.63
CA ALA A 157 -16.54 15.15 8.54
C ALA A 157 -17.61 14.24 9.17
N ARG A 158 -17.42 12.91 9.14
CA ARG A 158 -18.33 11.95 9.79
C ARG A 158 -18.14 11.94 11.29
N ASP A 159 -16.90 12.03 11.76
CA ASP A 159 -16.56 12.06 13.18
C ASP A 159 -17.10 13.35 13.83
N GLN A 160 -16.93 14.51 13.18
CA GLN A 160 -17.53 15.78 13.62
C GLN A 160 -19.06 15.74 13.68
N ARG A 161 -19.72 15.11 12.68
CA ARG A 161 -21.18 14.94 12.70
C ARG A 161 -21.63 14.06 13.86
N ARG A 162 -20.91 12.99 14.17
CA ARG A 162 -21.20 12.12 15.31
C ARG A 162 -21.04 12.85 16.65
N GLU A 163 -19.97 13.61 16.80
CA GLU A 163 -19.75 14.43 18.00
C GLU A 163 -20.86 15.48 18.16
N THR A 164 -21.25 16.14 17.07
CA THR A 164 -22.36 17.12 17.08
C THR A 164 -23.68 16.45 17.44
N SER A 165 -23.97 15.27 16.87
CA SER A 165 -25.16 14.48 17.20
C SER A 165 -25.19 14.07 18.67
N ASN A 166 -24.08 13.57 19.21
CA ASN A 166 -23.98 13.17 20.62
C ASN A 166 -24.10 14.36 21.59
N ARG A 167 -23.73 15.58 21.16
CA ARG A 167 -23.94 16.80 21.95
C ARG A 167 -25.40 17.24 21.96
N LEU A 168 -26.12 17.04 20.86
CA LEU A 168 -27.52 17.47 20.71
C LEU A 168 -28.51 16.47 21.32
N ASP A 169 -28.23 15.17 21.18
CA ASP A 169 -29.01 14.09 21.80
C ASP A 169 -28.06 13.14 22.57
N PRO A 170 -27.73 13.45 23.84
CA PRO A 170 -26.86 12.59 24.63
C PRO A 170 -27.55 11.23 24.86
N PRO A 171 -26.81 10.11 24.78
CA PRO A 171 -27.39 8.80 25.01
C PRO A 171 -28.05 8.74 26.41
N PRO A 172 -29.17 8.00 26.57
CA PRO A 172 -29.85 7.89 27.85
C PRO A 172 -28.86 7.36 28.88
N ARG A 173 -28.60 8.15 29.93
CA ARG A 173 -27.80 7.69 31.06
C ARG A 173 -28.61 6.64 31.79
N PHE A 174 -28.32 5.36 31.55
CA PHE A 174 -28.81 4.29 32.41
C PHE A 174 -28.26 4.55 33.81
N ARG A 175 -29.14 5.03 34.71
CA ARG A 175 -28.85 5.11 36.14
C ARG A 175 -28.88 3.68 36.65
N SER A 176 -27.73 3.16 37.06
CA SER A 176 -27.60 1.95 37.89
C SER A 176 -28.14 2.19 39.29
#